data_AF-A0A8B6XS04-F1
#
_entry.id   AF-A0A8B6XS04-F1
#
_cell.length_a   1.000
_cell.length_b   1.000
_cell.length_c   1.000
_cell.angle_alpha   90.00
_cell.angle_beta   90.00
_cell.angle_gamma   90.00
#
_symmetry.space_group_name_H-M   'P 1'
#
loop_
_entity.id
_entity.type
_entity.pdbx_description
1 polymer ?
#
loop_
_entity_poly.entity_id
_entity_poly.type
_entity_poly.pdbx_seq_one_letter_code
_entity_poly.pdbx_strand_id
1 'polypeptide(L)'
;MDLTGSSYEGNFDVYGRMDTKGIYQFPDSIGTKYIGEFKDGMFHGDGTLHFPGGSKFVGTWKNGKCIKGEYLFKDNLVYSPEDWGYCEPHDRRYYTEICDGLKPAGLSQLTNEIPSKTIPKGCYDCGDGFYNPEIRVVIDYDNKFLRNADDDEHNWIVKHCRREWDENTGFKDNLREL
;
A
#
# COMPACT_ATOMS: atom_id res chain seq x y z
N MET A 1 -7.46 -33.90 21.78
CA MET A 1 -7.51 -34.02 20.31
C MET A 1 -6.61 -32.90 19.81
N ASP A 2 -5.29 -33.08 19.90
CA ASP A 2 -4.33 -31.97 19.80
C ASP A 2 -3.10 -32.36 18.97
N LEU A 3 -3.26 -33.28 18.02
CA LEU A 3 -2.12 -33.73 17.20
C LEU A 3 -1.90 -32.89 15.94
N THR A 4 -2.92 -32.15 15.47
CA THR A 4 -2.82 -31.39 14.22
C THR A 4 -2.88 -29.89 14.42
N GLY A 5 -3.43 -29.37 15.52
CA GLY A 5 -3.66 -27.93 15.70
C GLY A 5 -4.69 -27.33 14.73
N SER A 6 -5.43 -28.18 14.00
CA SER A 6 -6.55 -27.75 13.15
C SER A 6 -7.84 -27.69 13.98
N SER A 7 -8.73 -26.76 13.66
CA SER A 7 -10.04 -26.65 14.28
C SER A 7 -11.14 -26.61 13.22
N TYR A 8 -12.35 -27.01 13.62
CA TYR A 8 -13.52 -26.97 12.75
C TYR A 8 -14.70 -26.39 13.50
N GLU A 9 -15.40 -25.48 12.84
CA GLU A 9 -16.63 -24.86 13.29
C GLU A 9 -17.72 -25.13 12.25
N GLY A 10 -18.72 -25.94 12.59
CA GLY A 10 -19.81 -26.28 11.69
C GLY A 10 -20.62 -27.47 12.18
N ASN A 11 -21.49 -27.98 11.32
CA ASN A 11 -22.31 -29.13 11.65
C ASN A 11 -21.54 -30.45 11.54
N PHE A 12 -21.98 -31.42 12.32
CA PHE A 12 -21.51 -32.80 12.28
C PHE A 12 -22.67 -33.74 11.97
N ASP A 13 -22.40 -34.80 11.21
CA ASP A 13 -23.35 -35.87 10.98
C ASP A 13 -23.49 -36.80 12.21
N VAL A 14 -24.39 -37.78 12.10
CA VAL A 14 -24.64 -38.78 13.16
C VAL A 14 -23.41 -39.63 13.52
N TYR A 15 -22.38 -39.63 12.67
CA TYR A 15 -21.12 -40.34 12.88
C TYR A 15 -19.99 -39.42 13.36
N GLY A 16 -20.29 -38.15 13.65
CA GLY A 16 -19.32 -37.16 14.12
C GLY A 16 -18.40 -36.63 13.01
N ARG A 17 -18.79 -36.75 11.74
CA ARG A 17 -18.03 -36.24 10.58
C ARG A 17 -18.54 -34.86 10.18
N MET A 18 -17.64 -34.00 9.69
CA MET A 18 -18.02 -32.66 9.21
C MET A 18 -19.00 -32.78 8.05
N ASP A 19 -20.09 -32.02 8.11
CA ASP A 19 -21.18 -32.09 7.14
C ASP A 19 -21.83 -30.72 6.91
N THR A 20 -22.47 -30.56 5.75
CA THR A 20 -23.13 -29.32 5.31
C THR A 20 -22.16 -28.15 5.19
N LYS A 21 -22.34 -27.03 5.91
CA LYS A 21 -21.45 -25.85 5.83
C LYS A 21 -20.62 -25.73 7.10
N GLY A 22 -19.37 -25.31 6.94
CA GLY A 22 -18.48 -25.06 8.06
C GLY A 22 -17.25 -24.26 7.69
N ILE A 23 -16.44 -24.01 8.72
CA ILE A 23 -15.14 -23.35 8.65
C ILE A 23 -14.12 -24.35 9.19
N TYR A 24 -13.17 -24.73 8.35
CA TYR A 24 -12.04 -25.56 8.76
C TYR A 24 -10.78 -24.70 8.79
N GLN A 25 -10.22 -24.52 9.97
CA GLN A 25 -8.98 -23.80 10.20
C GLN A 25 -7.82 -24.79 10.17
N PHE A 26 -6.90 -24.60 9.22
CA PHE A 26 -5.63 -25.33 9.21
C PHE A 26 -4.75 -24.86 10.37
N PRO A 27 -3.72 -25.64 10.73
CA PRO A 27 -2.86 -25.33 11.88
C PRO A 27 -2.31 -23.91 11.80
N ASP A 28 -2.11 -23.27 12.95
CA ASP A 28 -1.66 -21.87 13.02
C ASP A 28 -0.35 -21.60 12.26
N SER A 29 0.52 -22.61 12.15
CA SER A 29 1.75 -22.53 11.33
C SER A 29 1.49 -22.35 9.83
N ILE A 30 0.33 -22.82 9.33
CA ILE A 30 -0.14 -22.66 7.95
C ILE A 30 -1.07 -21.45 7.83
N GLY A 31 -1.91 -21.20 8.85
CA GLY A 31 -2.83 -20.06 8.93
C GLY A 31 -3.90 -20.00 7.83
N THR A 32 -4.02 -21.05 7.02
CA THR A 32 -5.03 -21.16 5.96
C THR A 32 -6.37 -21.57 6.56
N LYS A 33 -7.48 -21.12 5.99
CA LYS A 33 -8.82 -21.61 6.37
C LYS A 33 -9.65 -21.94 5.15
N TYR A 34 -10.47 -22.96 5.27
CA TYR A 34 -11.50 -23.31 4.29
C TYR A 34 -12.87 -22.91 4.82
N ILE A 35 -13.66 -22.23 3.99
CA ILE A 35 -15.05 -21.88 4.27
C ILE A 35 -15.89 -22.43 3.13
N GLY A 36 -16.78 -23.37 3.42
CA GLY A 36 -17.56 -23.99 2.37
C GLY A 36 -18.32 -25.22 2.82
N GLU A 37 -18.70 -26.03 1.85
CA GLU A 37 -19.44 -27.24 2.10
C GLU A 37 -18.53 -28.44 2.42
N PHE A 38 -19.08 -29.36 3.21
CA PHE A 38 -18.48 -30.59 3.69
C PHE A 38 -19.44 -31.74 3.49
N LYS A 39 -18.88 -32.90 3.18
CA LYS A 39 -19.62 -34.16 3.11
C LYS A 39 -18.69 -35.30 3.53
N ASP A 40 -19.17 -36.13 4.45
CA ASP A 40 -18.40 -37.26 4.99
C ASP A 40 -17.02 -36.86 5.54
N GLY A 41 -16.88 -35.65 6.11
CA GLY A 41 -15.62 -35.13 6.62
C GLY A 41 -14.67 -34.54 5.56
N MET A 42 -15.08 -34.47 4.30
CA MET A 42 -14.29 -33.94 3.19
C MET A 42 -14.88 -32.66 2.61
N PHE A 43 -14.04 -31.79 2.05
CA PHE A 43 -14.53 -30.63 1.27
C PHE A 43 -15.43 -31.09 0.12
N HIS A 44 -16.56 -30.42 -0.01
CA HIS A 44 -17.60 -30.70 -0.99
C HIS A 44 -18.27 -29.39 -1.44
N GLY A 45 -19.04 -29.42 -2.53
CA GLY A 45 -19.82 -28.28 -3.00
C GLY A 45 -18.95 -27.05 -3.28
N ASP A 46 -19.49 -25.86 -3.09
CA ASP A 46 -18.74 -24.62 -3.27
C ASP A 46 -18.00 -24.25 -1.98
N GLY A 47 -16.75 -23.85 -2.12
CA GLY A 47 -15.89 -23.49 -0.99
C GLY A 47 -14.72 -22.60 -1.37
N THR A 48 -14.28 -21.81 -0.39
CA THR A 48 -13.18 -20.86 -0.53
C THR A 48 -12.08 -21.15 0.47
N LEU A 49 -10.85 -21.31 -0.01
CA LEU A 49 -9.65 -21.28 0.81
C LEU A 49 -9.18 -19.84 0.96
N HIS A 50 -8.92 -19.40 2.18
CA HIS A 50 -8.29 -18.12 2.49
C HIS A 50 -6.88 -18.36 3.01
N PHE A 51 -5.90 -17.71 2.38
CA PHE A 51 -4.50 -17.81 2.76
C PHE A 51 -4.09 -16.64 3.68
N PRO A 52 -3.07 -16.81 4.54
CA PRO A 52 -2.56 -15.74 5.41
C PRO A 52 -2.17 -14.45 4.68
N GLY A 53 -1.75 -14.55 3.42
CA GLY A 53 -1.39 -13.41 2.57
C GLY A 53 -2.57 -12.58 2.07
N GLY A 54 -3.81 -12.95 2.39
CA GLY A 54 -5.04 -12.27 1.94
C GLY A 54 -5.53 -12.70 0.56
N SER A 55 -4.77 -13.53 -0.16
CA SER A 55 -5.27 -14.22 -1.34
C SER A 55 -6.29 -15.30 -0.96
N LYS A 56 -7.10 -15.68 -1.94
CA LYS A 56 -8.14 -16.70 -1.78
C LYS A 56 -8.22 -17.60 -3.01
N PHE A 57 -8.63 -18.83 -2.81
CA PHE A 57 -8.91 -19.78 -3.89
C PHE A 57 -10.38 -20.19 -3.79
N VAL A 58 -11.18 -19.79 -4.77
CA VAL A 58 -12.61 -20.08 -4.83
C VAL A 58 -12.79 -21.29 -5.74
N GLY A 59 -13.43 -22.35 -5.27
CA GLY A 59 -13.60 -23.53 -6.10
C GLY A 59 -14.78 -24.41 -5.71
N THR A 60 -15.10 -25.33 -6.61
CA THR A 60 -16.07 -26.39 -6.41
C THR A 60 -15.33 -27.68 -6.10
N TRP A 61 -15.70 -28.33 -5.01
CA TRP A 61 -15.04 -29.49 -4.42
C TRP A 61 -15.91 -30.72 -4.50
N LYS A 62 -15.28 -31.88 -4.73
CA LYS A 62 -15.94 -33.18 -4.69
C LYS A 62 -15.01 -34.20 -4.04
N ASN A 63 -15.43 -34.74 -2.90
CA ASN A 63 -14.69 -35.75 -2.13
C ASN A 63 -13.25 -35.29 -1.82
N GLY A 64 -13.11 -34.03 -1.36
CA GLY A 64 -11.82 -33.44 -0.99
C GLY A 64 -10.97 -33.00 -2.18
N LYS A 65 -11.42 -33.18 -3.43
CA LYS A 65 -10.69 -32.74 -4.64
C LYS A 65 -11.34 -31.51 -5.25
N CYS A 66 -10.53 -30.54 -5.63
CA CYS A 66 -11.00 -29.39 -6.41
C CYS A 66 -11.30 -29.85 -7.85
N ILE A 67 -12.51 -29.57 -8.32
CA ILE A 67 -12.97 -29.86 -9.70
C ILE A 67 -12.73 -28.67 -10.61
N LYS A 68 -13.05 -27.47 -10.12
CA LYS A 68 -12.84 -26.19 -10.79
C LYS A 68 -12.57 -25.14 -9.73
N GLY A 69 -11.67 -24.21 -10.00
CA GLY A 69 -11.49 -23.06 -9.13
C GLY A 69 -10.69 -21.95 -9.78
N GLU A 70 -10.73 -20.81 -9.12
CA GLU A 70 -10.08 -19.57 -9.52
C GLU A 70 -9.26 -19.06 -8.35
N TYR A 71 -8.03 -18.64 -8.63
CA TYR A 71 -7.17 -18.01 -7.64
C TYR A 71 -7.34 -16.50 -7.71
N LEU A 72 -7.57 -15.87 -6.57
CA LEU A 72 -7.68 -14.43 -6.43
C LEU A 72 -6.55 -13.93 -5.54
N PHE A 73 -5.81 -12.94 -6.05
CA PHE A 73 -4.81 -12.22 -5.28
C PHE A 73 -5.48 -11.35 -4.19
N LYS A 74 -4.67 -10.79 -3.30
CA LYS A 74 -5.13 -9.97 -2.17
C LYS A 74 -5.96 -8.75 -2.62
N ASP A 75 -5.66 -8.21 -3.79
CA ASP A 75 -6.35 -7.10 -4.45
C ASP A 75 -7.57 -7.55 -5.28
N ASN A 76 -7.95 -8.83 -5.20
CA ASN A 76 -9.00 -9.48 -5.98
C ASN A 76 -8.70 -9.64 -7.49
N LEU A 77 -7.46 -9.42 -7.93
CA LEU A 77 -7.06 -9.81 -9.29
C LEU A 77 -7.29 -11.31 -9.46
N VAL A 78 -8.02 -11.72 -10.50
CA VAL A 78 -8.29 -13.13 -10.81
C VAL A 78 -7.16 -13.66 -11.68
N TYR A 79 -6.51 -14.73 -11.26
CA TYR A 79 -5.47 -15.42 -12.03
C TYR A 79 -6.04 -15.96 -13.35
N SER A 80 -5.39 -15.64 -14.48
CA SER A 80 -5.74 -16.13 -15.82
C SER A 80 -4.48 -16.66 -16.51
N PRO A 81 -4.43 -17.94 -16.93
CA PRO A 81 -3.27 -18.51 -17.61
C PRO A 81 -3.21 -18.21 -19.11
N GLU A 82 -4.35 -17.93 -19.76
CA GLU A 82 -4.44 -17.76 -21.22
C GLU A 82 -4.54 -16.29 -21.65
N ASP A 83 -5.20 -15.45 -20.85
CA ASP A 83 -5.46 -14.05 -21.14
C ASP A 83 -5.06 -13.20 -19.93
N TRP A 84 -3.77 -13.23 -19.60
CA TRP A 84 -3.21 -12.54 -18.44
C TRP A 84 -3.04 -11.05 -18.75
N GLY A 85 -4.16 -10.31 -18.79
CA GLY A 85 -4.21 -8.86 -19.05
C GLY A 85 -3.63 -7.97 -17.93
N TYR A 86 -2.82 -8.54 -17.04
CA TYR A 86 -2.18 -7.84 -15.92
C TYR A 86 -0.69 -7.65 -16.18
N CYS A 87 -0.20 -6.41 -16.08
CA CYS A 87 1.19 -6.03 -16.36
C CYS A 87 1.65 -6.40 -17.78
N GLU A 88 0.82 -6.11 -18.78
CA GLU A 88 1.18 -6.29 -20.18
C GLU A 88 2.22 -5.25 -20.66
N PRO A 89 2.97 -5.51 -21.75
CA PRO A 89 3.93 -4.54 -22.28
C PRO A 89 3.34 -3.16 -22.55
N HIS A 90 2.06 -3.09 -22.94
CA HIS A 90 1.33 -1.86 -23.23
C HIS A 90 0.69 -1.22 -22.00
N ASP A 91 0.39 -2.00 -20.95
CA ASP A 91 -0.23 -1.51 -19.71
C ASP A 91 0.43 -2.18 -18.49
N ARG A 92 1.31 -1.41 -17.83
CA ARG A 92 2.07 -1.86 -16.66
C ARG A 92 1.48 -1.40 -15.34
N ARG A 93 0.25 -0.91 -15.34
CA ARG A 93 -0.43 -0.47 -14.13
C ARG A 93 -0.71 -1.66 -13.21
N TYR A 94 -0.62 -1.42 -11.90
CA TYR A 94 -1.09 -2.38 -10.91
C TYR A 94 -2.62 -2.54 -11.04
N TYR A 95 -3.18 -3.70 -10.66
CA TYR A 95 -4.61 -3.98 -10.84
C TYR A 95 -5.48 -2.95 -10.12
N THR A 96 -5.04 -2.52 -8.94
CA THR A 96 -5.68 -1.43 -8.19
C THR A 96 -5.73 -0.11 -8.96
N GLU A 97 -4.71 0.22 -9.76
CA GLU A 97 -4.68 1.44 -10.57
C GLU A 97 -5.55 1.32 -11.83
N ILE A 98 -5.78 0.10 -12.33
CA ILE A 98 -6.74 -0.19 -13.39
C ILE A 98 -8.16 0.01 -12.86
N CYS A 99 -8.47 -0.47 -11.66
CA CYS A 99 -9.79 -0.37 -11.04
C CYS A 99 -10.12 1.04 -10.52
N ASP A 100 -9.19 1.65 -9.77
CA ASP A 100 -9.44 2.89 -9.02
C ASP A 100 -8.86 4.13 -9.72
N GLY A 101 -8.15 3.94 -10.84
CA GLY A 101 -7.38 4.97 -11.51
C GLY A 101 -6.01 5.21 -10.84
N LEU A 102 -5.17 5.97 -11.54
CA LEU A 102 -3.91 6.43 -10.97
C LEU A 102 -4.22 7.39 -9.82
N LYS A 103 -3.77 7.03 -8.63
CA LYS A 103 -3.79 7.95 -7.51
C LYS A 103 -2.76 9.04 -7.82
N PRO A 104 -3.09 10.33 -7.61
CA PRO A 104 -2.09 11.39 -7.73
C PRO A 104 -0.92 11.03 -6.83
N ALA A 105 0.30 11.38 -7.26
CA ALA A 105 1.45 11.32 -6.37
C ALA A 105 1.03 11.98 -5.04
N GLY A 106 1.25 11.29 -3.93
CA GLY A 106 0.99 11.85 -2.61
C GLY A 106 1.73 13.19 -2.45
N LEU A 107 1.43 13.94 -1.39
CA LEU A 107 2.07 15.24 -1.11
C LEU A 107 3.57 15.20 -1.42
N SER A 108 3.99 15.91 -2.48
CA SER A 108 5.41 16.11 -2.76
C SER A 108 5.98 16.94 -1.63
N GLN A 109 6.92 16.36 -0.88
CA GLN A 109 7.51 17.02 0.28
C GLN A 109 8.57 18.01 -0.21
N LEU A 110 8.41 19.29 0.12
CA LEU A 110 9.43 20.32 -0.16
C LEU A 110 10.60 20.22 0.82
N THR A 111 10.37 19.69 2.03
CA THR A 111 11.37 19.56 3.09
C THR A 111 11.20 18.23 3.83
N ASN A 112 12.28 17.73 4.43
CA ASN A 112 12.27 16.51 5.25
C ASN A 112 11.48 16.66 6.57
N GLU A 113 11.29 17.89 7.08
CA GLU A 113 10.57 18.19 8.31
C GLU A 113 9.13 18.67 8.04
N ILE A 114 8.18 18.18 8.85
CA ILE A 114 6.75 18.54 8.79
C ILE A 114 6.29 19.01 10.19
N PRO A 115 5.71 20.21 10.32
CA PRO A 115 5.45 21.20 9.28
C PRO A 115 6.74 21.86 8.78
N SER A 116 6.72 22.34 7.53
CA SER A 116 7.86 23.06 6.96
C SER A 116 8.17 24.30 7.79
N LYS A 117 9.45 24.60 8.04
CA LYS A 117 9.85 25.80 8.79
C LYS A 117 9.32 27.07 8.10
N THR A 118 8.83 28.02 8.91
CA THR A 118 8.38 29.33 8.43
C THR A 118 9.60 30.20 8.11
N ILE A 119 9.74 30.60 6.85
CA ILE A 119 10.85 31.44 6.40
C ILE A 119 10.56 32.90 6.79
N PRO A 120 11.53 33.64 7.38
CA PRO A 120 11.36 35.06 7.65
C PRO A 120 11.08 35.85 6.36
N LYS A 121 10.33 36.95 6.48
CA LYS A 121 9.93 37.78 5.33
C LYS A 121 11.15 38.22 4.53
N GLY A 122 11.10 38.03 3.21
CA GLY A 122 12.19 38.42 2.31
C GLY A 122 13.42 37.50 2.35
N CYS A 123 13.39 36.42 3.13
CA CYS A 123 14.52 35.49 3.30
C CYS A 123 14.34 34.21 2.48
N TYR A 124 15.43 33.44 2.42
CA TYR A 124 15.52 32.15 1.72
C TYR A 124 15.90 31.07 2.73
N ASP A 125 15.40 29.86 2.54
CA ASP A 125 15.80 28.67 3.31
C ASP A 125 16.91 27.93 2.55
N CYS A 126 18.13 27.97 3.11
CA CYS A 126 19.31 27.33 2.53
C CYS A 126 19.57 25.91 3.08
N GLY A 127 18.66 25.34 3.87
CA GLY A 127 18.76 23.99 4.42
C GLY A 127 19.59 23.90 5.71
N ASP A 128 20.52 24.82 5.93
CA ASP A 128 21.26 25.01 7.19
C ASP A 128 20.87 26.28 7.96
N GLY A 129 19.96 27.10 7.42
CA GLY A 129 19.55 28.36 8.01
C GLY A 129 18.68 29.22 7.10
N PHE A 130 18.45 30.46 7.53
CA PHE A 130 17.77 31.49 6.76
C PHE A 130 18.76 32.52 6.23
N TYR A 131 18.71 32.76 4.93
CA TYR A 131 19.51 33.76 4.24
C TYR A 131 18.71 35.04 3.98
N ASN A 132 19.27 36.18 4.38
CA ASN A 132 18.74 37.51 4.04
C ASN A 132 19.58 38.18 2.94
N PRO A 133 19.02 38.44 1.74
CA PRO A 133 19.75 39.03 0.62
C PRO A 133 20.12 40.50 0.81
N GLU A 134 19.42 41.25 1.67
CA GLU A 134 19.69 42.68 1.91
C GLU A 134 20.98 42.89 2.70
N ILE A 135 21.20 42.04 3.70
CA ILE A 135 22.38 42.11 4.58
C ILE A 135 23.46 41.09 4.23
N ARG A 136 23.20 40.19 3.26
CA ARG A 136 24.08 39.09 2.84
C ARG A 136 24.50 38.16 3.99
N VAL A 137 23.61 37.93 4.96
CA VAL A 137 23.87 37.09 6.15
C VAL A 137 23.01 35.84 6.12
N VAL A 138 23.60 34.71 6.49
CA VAL A 138 22.90 33.47 6.85
C VAL A 138 22.88 33.35 8.38
N ILE A 139 21.69 33.14 8.93
CA ILE A 139 21.47 32.79 10.34
C ILE A 139 20.97 31.35 10.44
N ASP A 140 21.30 30.63 11.50
CA ASP A 140 20.72 29.30 11.75
C ASP A 140 19.23 29.42 12.12
N TYR A 141 18.58 28.27 12.27
CA TYR A 141 17.17 28.21 12.65
C TYR A 141 16.87 28.69 14.09
N ASP A 142 17.90 28.84 14.93
CA ASP A 142 17.82 29.40 16.29
C ASP A 142 18.15 30.91 16.33
N ASN A 143 18.27 31.56 15.16
CA ASN A 143 18.64 32.96 14.97
C ASN A 143 20.07 33.32 15.40
N LYS A 144 21.00 32.36 15.39
CA LYS A 144 22.43 32.64 15.58
C LYS A 144 23.09 32.90 14.24
N PHE A 145 24.05 33.81 14.24
CA PHE A 145 24.88 34.07 13.06
C PHE A 145 25.63 32.81 12.63
N LEU A 146 25.54 32.45 11.34
CA LEU A 146 26.33 31.38 10.73
C LEU A 146 27.49 31.95 9.90
N ARG A 147 27.16 32.74 8.88
CA ARG A 147 28.16 33.26 7.91
C ARG A 147 27.61 34.44 7.10
N ASN A 148 28.54 35.14 6.44
CA ASN A 148 28.22 36.07 5.36
C ASN A 148 28.34 35.32 4.03
N ALA A 149 27.37 35.51 3.13
CA ALA A 149 27.40 34.93 1.80
C ALA A 149 28.23 35.82 0.85
N ASP A 150 29.16 35.21 0.13
CA ASP A 150 29.84 35.85 -0.99
C ASP A 150 28.90 35.98 -2.21
N ASP A 151 29.41 36.52 -3.32
CA ASP A 151 28.60 36.73 -4.51
C ASP A 151 28.17 35.42 -5.17
N ASP A 152 28.99 34.38 -5.13
CA ASP A 152 28.68 33.08 -5.70
C ASP A 152 27.58 32.37 -4.88
N GLU A 153 27.71 32.35 -3.56
CA GLU A 153 26.71 31.81 -2.64
C GLU A 153 25.41 32.61 -2.72
N HIS A 154 25.46 33.95 -2.78
CA HIS A 154 24.27 34.78 -2.98
C HIS A 154 23.53 34.40 -4.26
N ASN A 155 24.25 34.36 -5.39
CA ASN A 155 23.66 34.02 -6.69
C ASN A 155 23.09 32.61 -6.69
N TRP A 156 23.76 31.67 -6.01
CA TRP A 156 23.29 30.30 -5.90
C TRP A 156 22.01 30.20 -5.06
N ILE A 157 21.97 30.83 -3.88
CA ILE A 157 20.82 30.83 -2.98
C ILE A 157 19.61 31.46 -3.64
N VAL A 158 19.76 32.67 -4.22
CA VAL A 158 18.65 33.39 -4.86
C VAL A 158 18.03 32.58 -6.01
N LYS A 159 18.84 31.79 -6.70
CA LYS A 159 18.41 31.00 -7.85
C LYS A 159 17.78 29.64 -7.48
N HIS A 160 18.24 28.99 -6.41
CA HIS A 160 17.89 27.58 -6.15
C HIS A 160 17.21 27.32 -4.81
N CYS A 161 17.35 28.21 -3.82
CA CYS A 161 16.77 27.99 -2.50
C CYS A 161 15.30 28.39 -2.46
N ARG A 162 14.56 27.74 -1.54
CA ARG A 162 13.15 28.04 -1.28
C ARG A 162 13.02 29.45 -0.72
N ARG A 163 12.05 30.20 -1.23
CA ARG A 163 11.76 31.59 -0.89
C ARG A 163 10.56 31.68 0.03
N GLU A 164 10.50 32.71 0.85
CA GLU A 164 9.32 32.97 1.70
C GLU A 164 8.02 33.10 0.89
N TRP A 165 8.07 33.74 -0.27
CA TRP A 165 6.91 33.90 -1.16
C TRP A 165 6.68 32.73 -2.12
N ASP A 166 7.41 31.62 -1.97
CA ASP A 166 7.07 30.39 -2.69
C ASP A 166 5.79 29.81 -2.08
N GLU A 167 4.72 29.84 -2.85
CA GLU A 167 3.49 29.16 -2.47
C GLU A 167 3.75 27.66 -2.33
N ASN A 168 3.38 27.08 -1.19
CA ASN A 168 3.27 25.64 -1.08
C ASN A 168 2.15 25.21 -2.02
N THR A 169 2.49 24.76 -3.23
CA THR A 169 1.56 24.06 -4.09
C THR A 169 1.29 22.71 -3.45
N GLY A 170 0.44 22.73 -2.42
CA GLY A 170 -0.02 21.52 -1.77
C GLY A 170 -0.74 20.63 -2.77
N PHE A 171 -1.22 19.51 -2.25
CA PHE A 171 -2.09 18.60 -2.99
C PHE A 171 -3.23 19.37 -3.68
N LYS A 172 -3.30 19.30 -5.01
CA LYS A 172 -4.45 19.72 -5.79
C LYS A 172 -5.16 18.46 -6.28
N ASP A 173 -6.36 18.21 -5.77
CA ASP A 173 -7.23 17.09 -6.20
C ASP A 173 -7.40 16.99 -7.74
N ASN A 174 -7.20 18.10 -8.44
CA ASN A 174 -7.53 18.26 -9.85
C ASN A 174 -6.30 18.21 -10.79
N LEU A 175 -5.08 18.04 -10.27
CA LEU A 175 -3.89 17.88 -11.11
C LEU A 175 -3.79 16.40 -11.52
N ARG A 176 -4.23 16.10 -12.74
CA ARG A 176 -3.90 14.85 -13.43
C ARG A 176 -2.72 15.14 -14.36
N GLU A 177 -1.74 14.24 -14.40
CA GLU A 177 -0.74 14.25 -15.47
C GLU A 177 -1.48 14.10 -16.82
N LEU A 178 -1.20 15.01 -17.75
CA LEU A 178 -1.73 15.01 -19.12
C LEU A 178 -0.93 14.06 -20.01
#